data_AF-A0A382KJI7-F1
#
_entry.id   AF-A0A382KJI7-F1
#
_cell.length_a   1.000
_cell.length_b   1.000
_cell.length_c   1.000
_cell.angle_alpha   90.00
_cell.angle_beta   90.00
_cell.angle_gamma   90.00
#
_symmetry.space_group_name_H-M   'P 1'
#
loop_
_entity.id
_entity.type
_entity.pdbx_description
1 polymer ?
#
loop_
_entity_poly.entity_id
_entity_poly.type
_entity_poly.pdbx_seq_one_letter_code
_entity_poly.pdbx_strand_id
1 'polypeptide(L)' 'MVTTYKKVGVDIASIKKSQSAIGRMITSTHKIQKLAKVAHGFGHYAGIVQIPGNKFLATHTDGVGTKIM' A
#
# COMPACT_ATOMS: atom_id res chain seq x y z
N MET A 1 27.08 12.18 10.38
CA MET A 1 27.03 11.44 9.11
C MET A 1 25.85 10.47 9.21
N VAL A 2 24.87 10.51 8.31
CA VAL A 2 23.75 9.54 8.35
C VAL A 2 24.24 8.25 7.71
N THR A 3 24.24 7.17 8.48
CA THR A 3 24.57 5.83 7.97
C THR A 3 23.52 5.39 6.97
N THR A 4 23.94 4.91 5.79
CA THR A 4 23.03 4.43 4.74
C THR A 4 23.47 3.03 4.28
N TYR A 5 22.51 2.23 3.82
CA TYR A 5 22.77 0.90 3.23
C TYR A 5 23.06 0.95 1.72
N LYS A 6 23.17 2.15 1.14
CA LYS A 6 23.30 2.31 -0.31
C LYS A 6 24.53 1.60 -0.88
N LYS A 7 25.64 1.62 -0.14
CA LYS A 7 26.90 0.96 -0.53
C LYS A 7 26.83 -0.57 -0.49
N VAL A 8 25.85 -1.14 0.22
CA VAL A 8 25.60 -2.59 0.28
C VAL A 8 24.39 -3.00 -0.56
N GLY A 9 23.99 -2.15 -1.52
CA GLY A 9 22.93 -2.45 -2.50
C GLY A 9 21.52 -2.06 -2.10
N VAL A 10 21.31 -1.46 -0.91
CA VAL A 10 19.96 -1.06 -0.45
C VAL A 10 19.84 0.47 -0.42
N ASP A 11 19.26 1.04 -1.47
CA ASP A 11 18.94 2.47 -1.53
C ASP A 11 17.51 2.75 -1.05
N ILE A 12 17.37 3.12 0.22
CA ILE A 12 16.08 3.43 0.85
C ILE A 12 15.37 4.60 0.14
N ALA A 13 16.11 5.61 -0.32
CA ALA A 13 15.52 6.77 -0.97
C ALA A 13 14.89 6.38 -2.33
N SER A 14 15.58 5.52 -3.08
CA SER A 14 15.05 4.94 -4.32
C SER A 14 13.77 4.12 -4.06
N ILE A 15 13.79 3.27 -3.03
CA ILE A 15 12.61 2.48 -2.63
C ILE A 15 11.43 3.38 -2.29
N LYS A 16 11.64 4.45 -1.50
CA LYS A 16 10.59 5.40 -1.12
C LYS A 16 10.03 6.17 -2.31
N LYS A 17 10.87 6.52 -3.29
CA LYS A 17 10.44 7.13 -4.55
C LYS A 17 9.50 6.20 -5.32
N SER A 18 9.86 4.92 -5.44
CA SER A 18 9.03 3.90 -6.09
C SER A 18 7.71 3.66 -5.35
N GLN A 19 7.76 3.50 -4.03
CA GLN A 19 6.55 3.38 -3.19
C GLN A 19 5.60 4.56 -3.39
N SER A 20 6.12 5.79 -3.45
CA SER A 20 5.30 6.99 -3.67
C SER A 20 4.65 7.01 -5.05
N ALA A 21 5.37 6.57 -6.09
CA ALA A 21 4.81 6.46 -7.44
C ALA A 21 3.68 5.42 -7.50
N ILE A 22 3.90 4.24 -6.91
CA ILE A 22 2.90 3.17 -6.79
C ILE A 22 1.67 3.67 -6.02
N GLY A 23 1.87 4.33 -4.87
CA GLY A 23 0.79 4.88 -4.06
C GLY A 23 -0.09 5.87 -4.82
N ARG A 24 0.49 6.72 -5.68
CA ARG A 24 -0.27 7.63 -6.55
C ARG A 24 -1.14 6.87 -7.56
N MET A 25 -0.59 5.83 -8.18
CA MET A 25 -1.34 4.99 -9.13
C MET A 25 -2.48 4.22 -8.45
N ILE A 26 -2.27 3.71 -7.23
CA ILE A 26 -3.34 3.03 -6.49
C ILE A 26 -4.42 4.04 -6.07
N THR A 27 -4.02 5.20 -5.55
CA THR A 27 -4.97 6.22 -5.07
C THR A 27 -5.90 6.74 -6.17
N SER A 28 -5.42 6.81 -7.42
CA SER A 28 -6.27 7.24 -8.55
C SER A 28 -7.45 6.28 -8.80
N THR A 29 -7.36 5.03 -8.35
CA THR A 29 -8.42 4.02 -8.51
C THR A 29 -9.51 4.06 -7.44
N HIS A 30 -9.29 4.75 -6.30
CA HIS A 30 -10.20 4.73 -5.15
C HIS A 30 -11.62 5.24 -5.46
N LYS A 31 -11.78 6.02 -6.55
CA LYS A 31 -13.06 6.61 -6.96
C LYS A 31 -13.80 5.80 -8.03
N ILE A 32 -13.22 4.68 -8.51
CA ILE A 32 -13.85 3.85 -9.54
C ILE A 32 -15.08 3.11 -8.98
N GLN A 33 -15.00 2.66 -7.73
CA GLN A 33 -16.10 1.99 -7.03
C GLN A 33 -17.12 3.01 -6.49
N LYS A 34 -18.41 2.80 -6.77
CA LYS A 34 -19.54 3.63 -6.31
C LYS A 34 -20.23 3.10 -5.05
N LEU A 35 -20.06 1.82 -4.73
CA LEU A 35 -20.77 1.14 -3.63
C LEU A 35 -20.02 1.18 -2.28
N ALA A 36 -18.75 1.57 -2.28
CA ALA A 36 -17.91 1.63 -1.10
C ALA A 36 -16.91 2.79 -1.23
N LYS A 37 -16.59 3.43 -0.10
CA LYS A 37 -15.64 4.54 -0.03
C LYS A 37 -14.32 4.05 0.57
N VAL A 38 -13.21 4.22 -0.14
CA VAL A 38 -11.89 3.90 0.41
C VAL A 38 -11.52 4.93 1.48
N ALA A 39 -11.35 4.48 2.72
CA ALA A 39 -10.91 5.31 3.85
C ALA A 39 -9.37 5.29 3.98
N HIS A 40 -8.75 4.12 3.78
CA HIS A 40 -7.30 3.93 3.70
C HIS A 40 -6.99 2.87 2.63
N GLY A 41 -6.08 3.13 1.70
CA GLY A 41 -5.87 2.22 0.55
C GLY A 41 -4.44 1.79 0.26
N PHE A 42 -3.43 2.62 0.54
CA PHE A 42 -2.02 2.30 0.31
C PHE A 42 -1.16 2.67 1.52
N GLY A 43 -0.17 1.83 1.84
CA GLY A 43 0.81 2.07 2.89
C GLY A 43 0.43 1.58 4.30
N HIS A 44 -0.79 1.05 4.47
CA HIS A 44 -1.25 0.44 5.72
C HIS A 44 -1.39 -1.08 5.55
N TYR A 45 -1.32 -1.83 6.67
CA TYR A 45 -1.44 -3.30 6.69
C TYR A 45 -2.68 -3.84 5.97
N ALA A 46 -3.81 -3.12 6.04
CA ALA A 46 -5.05 -3.48 5.34
C ALA A 46 -5.61 -2.27 4.59
N GLY A 47 -6.29 -2.53 3.48
CA GLY A 47 -7.20 -1.58 2.87
C GLY A 47 -8.45 -1.44 3.72
N ILE A 48 -8.87 -0.22 4.04
CA ILE A 48 -10.08 0.06 4.81
C ILE A 48 -11.10 0.69 3.87
N VAL A 49 -12.25 0.04 3.70
CA VAL A 49 -13.36 0.55 2.90
C VAL A 49 -14.61 0.70 3.77
N GLN A 50 -15.27 1.84 3.64
CA GLN A 50 -16.55 2.10 4.25
C GLN A 50 -17.66 1.57 3.34
N ILE A 51 -18.58 0.80 3.92
CA ILE A 51 -19.75 0.23 3.27
C ILE A 51 -21.04 0.79 3.91
N PRO A 52 -22.23 0.59 3.30
CA PRO A 52 -23.48 1.07 3.86
C PRO A 52 -23.73 0.63 5.31
N GLY A 53 -24.48 1.44 6.06
CA GLY A 53 -24.80 1.18 7.46
C GLY A 53 -23.71 1.57 8.46
N ASN A 54 -22.86 2.54 8.11
CA ASN A 54 -21.78 3.06 8.95
C ASN A 54 -20.77 1.98 9.40
N LYS A 55 -20.47 1.03 8.51
CA LYS A 55 -19.54 -0.08 8.76
C LYS A 55 -18.25 0.11 7.98
N PHE A 56 -17.16 -0.38 8.56
CA PHE A 56 -15.86 -0.46 7.90
C PHE A 56 -15.48 -1.93 7.69
N LEU A 57 -15.01 -2.23 6.49
CA LEU A 57 -14.44 -3.53 6.14
C LEU A 57 -12.94 -3.35 5.98
N ALA A 58 -12.17 -4.11 6.76
CA ALA A 58 -10.74 -4.24 6.57
C ALA A 58 -10.47 -5.39 5.59
N THR A 59 -9.88 -5.07 4.45
CA THR A 59 -9.46 -6.04 3.44
C THR A 59 -7.95 -6.19 3.50
N HIS A 60 -7.50 -7.39 3.80
CA HIS A 60 -6.11 -7.77 3.73
C HIS A 60 -6.02 -8.97 2.81
N THR A 61 -5.04 -8.95 1.93
CA THR A 61 -4.68 -10.10 1.11
C THR A 61 -3.22 -10.41 1.43
N ASP A 62 -2.96 -11.66 1.77
CA ASP A 62 -1.61 -12.14 2.11
C ASP A 62 -1.15 -13.11 1.03
N GLY A 63 0.14 -13.10 0.74
CA GLY A 63 0.73 -14.02 -0.21
C GLY A 63 2.24 -13.89 -0.30
N VAL A 64 2.92 -15.00 0.00
CA VAL A 64 4.26 -15.30 -0.53
C VAL A 64 4.45 -16.81 -0.73
N GLY A 65 3.86 -17.63 0.13
CA GLY A 65 3.94 -19.09 0.04
C GLY A 65 5.39 -19.59 0.18
N THR A 66 5.67 -20.85 -0.12
CA THR A 66 7.05 -21.39 -0.09
C THR A 66 7.96 -20.80 -1.15
N LYS A 67 7.49 -19.84 -1.97
CA LYS A 67 8.12 -19.37 -3.22
C LYS A 67 9.10 -18.21 -3.05
N ILE A 68 9.65 -18.05 -1.87
CA ILE A 68 10.99 -17.47 -1.77
C ILE A 68 12.02 -18.61 -1.58
N MET A 69 11.62 -19.87 -1.82
CA MET A 69 12.47 -21.01 -2.15
C MET A 69 12.49 -21.24 -3.66
#